data_AF-A0A3A6DL36-F1
#
_entry.id   AF-A0A3A6DL36-F1
#
_cell.length_a   1.000
_cell.length_b   1.000
_cell.length_c   1.000
_cell.angle_alpha   90.00
_cell.angle_beta   90.00
_cell.angle_gamma   90.00
#
_symmetry.space_group_name_H-M   'P 1'
#
loop_
_entity.id
_entity.type
_entity.pdbx_description
1 polymer ?
#
loop_
_entity_poly.entity_id
_entity_poly.type
_entity_poly.pdbx_seq_one_letter_code
_entity_poly.pdbx_strand_id
1 'polypeptide(L)'
;MELLKTDNSLSIDAERKIIAFKEAMEAIQEQEKEFRNQLLQEMKKRGITGYKDENITISLVLEGESEKFDTKAFKKKFPAMHKKFVKITPIKEHVRLSIKKGVTSDNMITEVTPEVEQIKVVTNGEIEAF
;
A
#
# COMPACT_ATOMS: atom_id res chain seq x y z
N MET A 1 20.59 -13.00 -2.46
CA MET A 1 20.69 -11.55 -2.18
C MET A 1 20.44 -11.39 -0.69
N GLU A 2 21.43 -10.93 0.06
CA GLU A 2 21.24 -10.61 1.48
C GLU A 2 20.55 -9.25 1.58
N LEU A 3 19.35 -9.24 2.16
CA LEU A 3 18.57 -8.01 2.32
C LEU A 3 19.06 -7.20 3.53
N LEU A 4 19.53 -7.89 4.57
CA LEU A 4 20.13 -7.31 5.76
C LEU A 4 21.63 -7.67 5.79
N LYS A 5 22.45 -6.71 6.22
CA LYS A 5 23.88 -6.92 6.47
C LYS A 5 24.09 -7.52 7.87
N THR A 6 25.33 -7.91 8.17
CA THR A 6 25.73 -8.49 9.46
C THR A 6 25.54 -7.55 10.66
N ASP A 7 25.49 -6.24 10.42
CA ASP A 7 25.19 -5.21 11.43
C ASP A 7 23.68 -4.92 11.56
N ASN A 8 22.83 -5.76 10.96
CA ASN A 8 21.37 -5.60 10.86
C ASN A 8 20.91 -4.36 10.09
N SER A 9 21.81 -3.65 9.40
CA SER A 9 21.42 -2.60 8.46
C SER A 9 20.84 -3.18 7.18
N LEU A 10 19.93 -2.45 6.53
CA LEU A 10 19.45 -2.82 5.20
C LEU A 10 20.59 -2.69 4.18
N SER A 11 20.72 -3.63 3.26
CA SER A 11 21.70 -3.52 2.19
C SER A 11 21.31 -2.39 1.23
N ILE A 12 22.31 -1.64 0.74
CA ILE A 12 22.10 -0.50 -0.17
C ILE A 12 21.34 -0.96 -1.42
N ASP A 13 21.66 -2.16 -1.93
CA ASP A 13 20.97 -2.74 -3.08
C ASP A 13 19.50 -3.08 -2.78
N ALA A 14 19.18 -3.54 -1.57
CA ALA A 14 17.79 -3.78 -1.16
C ALA A 14 17.02 -2.46 -1.03
N GLU A 15 17.62 -1.43 -0.43
CA GLU A 15 17.03 -0.11 -0.28
C GLU A 15 16.74 0.55 -1.63
N ARG A 16 17.73 0.54 -2.55
CA ARG A 16 17.56 1.03 -3.93
C ARG A 16 16.44 0.32 -4.67
N LYS A 17 16.36 -1.01 -4.55
CA LYS A 17 15.28 -1.79 -5.17
C LYS A 17 13.91 -1.44 -4.61
N ILE A 18 13.79 -1.27 -3.29
CA ILE A 18 12.52 -0.86 -2.66
C ILE A 18 12.05 0.48 -3.21
N ILE A 19 12.96 1.45 -3.34
CA ILE A 19 12.63 2.77 -3.89
C ILE A 19 12.27 2.68 -5.37
N ALA A 20 13.08 1.98 -6.18
CA ALA A 20 12.81 1.79 -7.60
C ALA A 20 11.47 1.09 -7.87
N PHE A 21 11.09 0.10 -7.05
CA PHE A 21 9.77 -0.51 -7.15
C PHE A 21 8.65 0.46 -6.82
N LYS A 22 8.82 1.33 -5.81
CA LYS A 22 7.82 2.35 -5.50
C LYS A 22 7.64 3.34 -6.64
N GLU A 23 8.74 3.80 -7.23
CA GLU A 23 8.74 4.70 -8.39
C GLU A 23 8.04 4.07 -9.59
N ALA A 24 8.39 2.81 -9.92
CA ALA A 24 7.75 2.08 -11.01
C ALA A 24 6.25 1.88 -10.77
N MET A 25 5.83 1.57 -9.53
CA MET A 25 4.42 1.45 -9.17
C MET A 25 3.66 2.77 -9.35
N GLU A 26 4.24 3.90 -8.94
CA GLU A 26 3.64 5.22 -9.11
C GLU A 26 3.50 5.59 -10.58
N ALA A 27 4.51 5.30 -11.41
CA ALA A 27 4.46 5.51 -12.84
C ALA A 27 3.36 4.66 -13.51
N ILE A 28 3.25 3.38 -13.16
CA ILE A 28 2.20 2.49 -13.69
C ILE A 28 0.81 2.96 -13.25
N GLN A 29 0.66 3.43 -12.01
CA GLN A 29 -0.61 3.96 -11.51
C GLN A 29 -1.07 5.19 -12.29
N GLU A 30 -0.16 6.09 -12.67
CA GLU A 30 -0.53 7.26 -13.48
C GLU A 30 -0.91 6.85 -14.91
N GLN A 31 -0.15 5.93 -15.54
CA GLN A 31 -0.49 5.37 -16.85
C GLN A 31 -1.86 4.68 -16.84
N GLU A 32 -2.15 3.90 -15.80
CA GLU A 32 -3.45 3.25 -15.63
C GLU A 32 -4.58 4.28 -15.50
N LYS A 33 -4.36 5.36 -14.73
CA LYS A 33 -5.33 6.44 -14.56
C LYS A 33 -5.60 7.18 -15.87
N GLU A 34 -4.57 7.47 -16.65
CA GLU A 34 -4.71 8.06 -17.99
C GLU A 34 -5.52 7.15 -18.92
N PHE A 35 -5.20 5.86 -18.96
CA PHE A 35 -5.91 4.88 -19.78
C PHE A 35 -7.39 4.76 -19.39
N ARG A 36 -7.68 4.68 -18.08
CA ARG A 36 -9.08 4.65 -17.57
C ARG A 36 -9.85 5.91 -17.94
N ASN A 37 -9.20 7.08 -17.92
CA ASN A 37 -9.82 8.33 -18.34
C ASN A 37 -10.12 8.34 -19.84
N GLN A 38 -9.21 7.85 -20.68
CA GLN A 38 -9.47 7.72 -22.12
C GLN A 38 -10.65 6.79 -22.39
N LEU A 39 -10.67 5.63 -21.73
CA LEU A 39 -11.77 4.67 -21.83
C LEU A 39 -13.11 5.28 -21.38
N LEU A 40 -13.11 6.04 -20.29
CA LEU A 40 -14.29 6.79 -19.81
C LEU A 40 -14.83 7.74 -20.89
N GLN A 41 -13.97 8.51 -21.55
CA GLN A 41 -14.40 9.46 -22.60
C GLN A 41 -14.98 8.73 -23.82
N GLU A 42 -14.33 7.65 -24.27
CA GLU A 42 -14.84 6.83 -25.39
C GLU A 42 -16.19 6.17 -25.06
N MET A 43 -16.33 5.61 -23.85
CA MET A 43 -17.59 5.04 -23.38
C MET A 43 -18.71 6.08 -23.33
N LYS A 44 -18.43 7.28 -22.79
CA LYS A 44 -19.40 8.40 -22.77
C LYS A 44 -19.79 8.84 -24.18
N LYS A 45 -18.82 9.03 -25.08
CA LYS A 45 -19.05 9.45 -26.47
C LYS A 45 -19.92 8.47 -27.25
N ARG A 46 -19.77 7.18 -27.00
CA ARG A 46 -20.51 6.10 -27.68
C ARG A 46 -21.79 5.67 -26.96
N GLY A 47 -22.10 6.25 -25.79
CA GLY A 47 -23.25 5.88 -24.98
C GLY A 47 -23.16 4.46 -24.38
N ILE A 48 -21.96 3.93 -24.18
CA ILE A 48 -21.74 2.58 -23.64
C ILE A 48 -21.72 2.66 -22.11
N THR A 49 -22.61 1.92 -21.45
CA THR A 49 -22.69 1.87 -19.98
C THR A 49 -21.96 0.67 -19.37
N GLY A 50 -21.64 -0.34 -20.17
CA GLY A 50 -20.84 -1.48 -19.75
C GLY A 50 -20.32 -2.33 -20.91
N TYR A 51 -19.23 -3.04 -20.65
CA TYR A 51 -18.60 -4.02 -21.53
C TYR A 51 -18.27 -5.26 -20.69
N LYS A 52 -18.58 -6.45 -21.21
CA LYS A 52 -18.27 -7.72 -20.52
C LYS A 52 -17.91 -8.79 -21.54
N ASP A 53 -16.80 -9.47 -21.29
CA ASP A 53 -16.40 -10.69 -22.00
C ASP A 53 -15.96 -11.77 -21.00
N GLU A 54 -15.24 -12.79 -21.49
CA GLU A 54 -14.71 -13.89 -20.70
C GLU A 54 -13.60 -13.48 -19.72
N ASN A 55 -12.89 -12.37 -20.01
CA ASN A 55 -11.68 -11.96 -19.30
C ASN A 55 -11.91 -10.73 -18.41
N ILE A 56 -12.78 -9.79 -18.83
CA ILE A 56 -12.95 -8.49 -18.17
C ILE A 56 -14.41 -8.04 -18.12
N THR A 57 -14.71 -7.25 -17.10
CA THR A 57 -15.97 -6.51 -16.98
C THR A 57 -15.64 -5.04 -16.71
N ILE A 58 -16.21 -4.15 -17.51
CA ILE A 58 -16.06 -2.70 -17.41
C ILE A 58 -17.46 -2.13 -17.26
N SER A 59 -17.67 -1.29 -16.24
CA SER A 59 -18.93 -0.60 -16.02
C SER A 59 -18.68 0.90 -15.91
N LEU A 60 -19.47 1.69 -16.63
CA LEU A 60 -19.46 3.14 -16.51
C LEU A 60 -20.18 3.52 -15.21
N VAL A 61 -19.47 4.20 -14.31
CA VAL A 61 -20.07 4.81 -13.12
C VAL A 61 -20.25 6.30 -13.41
N LEU A 62 -21.50 6.75 -13.35
CA LEU A 62 -21.83 8.16 -13.56
C LEU A 62 -21.53 8.98 -12.30
N GLU A 63 -21.40 10.29 -12.50
CA GLU A 63 -21.27 11.23 -11.39
C GLU A 63 -22.50 11.15 -10.47
N GLY A 64 -22.23 11.12 -9.17
CA GLY A 64 -23.24 10.96 -8.14
C GLY A 64 -22.61 11.04 -6.76
N GLU A 65 -23.43 10.88 -5.74
CA GLU A 65 -22.96 10.91 -4.36
C GLU A 65 -22.44 9.55 -3.92
N SER A 66 -21.28 9.54 -3.27
CA SER A 66 -20.74 8.34 -2.63
C SER A 66 -20.94 8.45 -1.12
N GLU A 67 -21.76 7.58 -0.58
CA GLU A 67 -21.91 7.44 0.87
C GLU A 67 -20.68 6.76 1.46
N LYS A 68 -19.99 7.44 2.38
CA LYS A 68 -18.86 6.89 3.13
C LYS A 68 -19.15 6.97 4.61
N PHE A 69 -19.08 5.83 5.29
CA PHE A 69 -19.25 5.77 6.74
C PHE A 69 -18.04 6.35 7.47
N ASP A 70 -18.25 7.39 8.29
CA ASP A 70 -17.19 7.95 9.13
C ASP A 70 -16.94 7.10 10.38
N THR A 71 -16.13 6.07 10.18
CA THR A 71 -15.71 5.15 11.25
C THR A 71 -15.00 5.86 12.41
N LYS A 72 -14.28 6.96 12.16
CA LYS A 72 -13.55 7.68 13.22
C LYS A 72 -14.51 8.43 14.13
N ALA A 73 -15.44 9.18 13.55
CA ALA A 73 -16.48 9.86 14.31
C ALA A 73 -17.37 8.86 15.06
N PHE A 74 -17.71 7.74 14.42
CA PHE A 74 -18.51 6.70 15.06
C PHE A 74 -17.81 6.05 16.25
N LYS A 75 -16.52 5.70 16.12
CA LYS A 75 -15.70 5.18 17.24
C LYS A 75 -15.67 6.13 18.44
N LYS A 76 -15.54 7.44 18.16
CA LYS A 76 -15.48 8.47 19.21
C LYS A 76 -16.82 8.67 19.92
N LYS A 77 -17.92 8.71 19.16
CA LYS A 77 -19.27 8.97 19.71
C LYS A 77 -19.92 7.72 20.32
N PHE A 78 -19.65 6.53 19.78
CA PHE A 78 -20.29 5.28 20.16
C PHE A 78 -19.29 4.13 20.34
N PRO A 79 -18.34 4.22 21.30
CA PRO A 79 -17.30 3.21 21.49
C PRO A 79 -17.84 1.81 21.84
N ALA A 80 -18.92 1.75 22.65
CA ALA A 80 -19.55 0.50 23.04
C ALA A 80 -20.22 -0.22 21.85
N MET A 81 -20.86 0.54 20.94
CA MET A 81 -21.45 -0.03 19.73
C MET A 81 -20.36 -0.48 18.77
N HIS A 82 -19.33 0.33 18.55
CA HIS A 82 -18.20 -0.08 17.72
C HIS A 82 -17.61 -1.42 18.19
N LYS A 83 -17.36 -1.60 19.50
CA LYS A 83 -16.81 -2.85 20.04
C LYS A 83 -17.67 -4.09 19.75
N LYS A 84 -19.00 -3.94 19.68
CA LYS A 84 -19.93 -5.05 19.36
C LYS A 84 -19.85 -5.53 17.90
N PHE A 85 -19.46 -4.63 16.98
CA PHE A 85 -19.42 -4.93 15.54
C PHE A 85 -18.00 -5.07 14.97
N VAL A 86 -16.97 -4.95 15.81
CA VAL A 86 -15.59 -5.23 15.40
C VAL A 86 -15.40 -6.73 15.23
N LYS A 87 -15.07 -7.15 14.01
CA LYS A 87 -14.56 -8.49 13.74
C LYS A 87 -13.05 -8.50 13.91
N ILE A 88 -12.56 -9.26 14.89
CA ILE A 88 -11.12 -9.49 15.07
C ILE A 88 -10.71 -10.58 14.10
N THR A 89 -9.78 -10.26 13.20
CA THR A 89 -9.19 -11.24 12.26
C THR A 89 -7.69 -11.28 12.52
N PRO A 90 -7.09 -12.46 12.71
CA PRO A 90 -5.65 -12.56 12.85
C PRO A 90 -4.97 -12.10 11.56
N ILE A 91 -3.93 -11.27 11.69
CA ILE A 91 -3.15 -10.76 10.58
C ILE A 91 -1.86 -11.57 10.51
N LYS A 92 -1.46 -11.99 9.31
CA LYS A 92 -0.16 -12.63 9.09
C LYS A 92 0.97 -11.60 9.22
N GLU A 93 2.11 -12.04 9.72
CA GLU A 93 3.32 -11.21 9.79
C GLU A 93 3.65 -10.61 8.42
N HIS A 94 3.99 -9.33 8.40
CA HIS A 94 4.33 -8.60 7.19
C HIS A 94 5.25 -7.42 7.50
N VAL A 95 6.00 -6.99 6.49
CA VAL A 95 6.81 -5.77 6.55
C VAL A 95 6.01 -4.58 6.05
N ARG A 96 6.02 -3.47 6.78
CA ARG A 96 5.43 -2.20 6.34
C ARG A 96 6.54 -1.25 5.90
N LEU A 97 6.44 -0.74 4.68
CA LEU A 97 7.42 0.17 4.09
C LEU A 97 6.86 1.60 4.03
N SER A 98 7.70 2.60 4.27
CA SER A 98 7.36 4.02 4.13
C SER A 98 8.60 4.78 3.69
N ILE A 99 8.54 5.43 2.52
CA ILE A 99 9.66 6.16 1.92
C ILE A 99 9.47 7.67 2.21
N LYS A 100 10.54 8.36 2.59
CA LYS A 100 10.53 9.81 2.84
C LYS A 100 10.25 10.57 1.54
N LYS A 101 9.54 11.69 1.63
CA LYS A 101 9.24 12.53 0.46
C LYS A 101 10.54 13.07 -0.17
N GLY A 102 10.63 12.98 -1.50
CA GLY A 102 11.77 13.52 -2.27
C GLY A 102 12.98 12.59 -2.36
N VAL A 103 12.92 11.38 -1.81
CA VAL A 103 13.95 10.35 -2.00
C VAL A 103 13.63 9.56 -3.27
N THR A 104 14.62 9.42 -4.13
CA THR A 104 14.56 8.68 -5.39
C THR A 104 15.70 7.67 -5.45
N SER A 105 15.60 6.68 -6.34
CA SER A 105 16.65 5.69 -6.53
C SER A 105 18.00 6.32 -6.92
N ASP A 106 17.96 7.50 -7.53
CA ASP A 106 19.13 8.25 -8.02
C ASP A 106 19.80 9.17 -6.97
N ASN A 107 19.08 9.64 -5.94
CA ASN A 107 19.58 10.68 -5.02
C ASN A 107 20.04 10.18 -3.63
N MET A 108 20.06 8.88 -3.42
CA MET A 108 20.22 8.22 -2.11
C MET A 108 21.69 8.07 -1.62
N ILE A 109 22.62 8.93 -2.03
CA ILE A 109 24.07 8.64 -1.94
C ILE A 109 24.67 8.78 -0.52
N THR A 110 23.94 9.22 0.50
CA THR A 110 24.54 9.37 1.84
C THR A 110 24.47 8.07 2.65
N GLU A 111 25.63 7.56 3.08
CA GLU A 111 25.72 6.55 4.14
C GLU A 111 25.07 7.10 5.41
N VAL A 112 23.90 6.57 5.78
CA VAL A 112 23.23 6.89 7.04
C VAL A 112 23.37 5.68 7.95
N THR A 113 23.85 5.88 9.18
CA THR A 113 23.81 4.83 10.22
C THR A 113 22.35 4.60 10.61
N PRO A 114 21.78 3.40 10.41
CA PRO A 114 20.39 3.14 10.76
C PRO A 114 20.25 2.89 12.27
N GLU A 115 19.13 3.34 12.83
CA GLU A 115 18.68 2.91 14.15
C GLU A 115 17.90 1.58 13.99
N VAL A 116 18.34 0.52 14.69
CA VAL A 116 17.73 -0.82 14.60
C VAL A 116 17.15 -1.21 15.95
N GLU A 117 15.83 -1.36 16.01
CA GLU A 117 15.13 -1.94 17.16
C GLU A 117 15.08 -3.47 17.01
N GLN A 118 15.37 -4.20 18.09
CA GLN A 118 15.42 -5.67 18.09
C GLN A 118 14.41 -6.24 19.07
N ILE A 119 13.75 -7.33 18.66
CA ILE A 119 12.94 -8.16 19.55
C ILE A 119 13.79 -9.33 20.03
N LYS A 120 13.60 -9.80 21.26
CA LYS A 120 14.31 -11.00 21.75
C LYS A 120 13.79 -12.22 21.02
N VAL A 121 14.71 -12.92 20.34
CA VAL A 121 14.45 -14.20 19.69
C VAL A 121 14.91 -15.29 20.64
N VAL A 122 13.97 -16.12 21.11
CA VAL A 122 14.30 -17.32 21.90
C VAL A 122 14.85 -18.38 20.95
N THR A 123 15.66 -19.30 21.46
CA THR A 123 16.52 -20.28 20.74
C THR A 123 15.83 -21.15 19.67
N ASN A 124 14.51 -21.06 19.50
CA ASN A 124 13.72 -21.75 18.49
C ASN A 124 13.08 -20.83 17.43
N GLY A 125 13.47 -19.56 17.35
CA GLY A 125 12.87 -18.59 16.40
C GLY A 125 11.53 -18.03 16.84
N GLU A 126 11.09 -18.33 18.06
CA GLU A 126 9.92 -17.73 18.68
C GLU A 126 10.26 -16.34 19.22
N ILE A 127 9.40 -15.37 18.93
CA ILE A 127 9.55 -13.97 19.32
C ILE A 127 8.86 -13.77 20.67
N GLU A 128 9.60 -13.33 21.69
CA GLU A 128 9.00 -12.86 22.94
C GLU A 128 8.52 -11.42 22.77
N ALA A 129 7.20 -11.21 22.87
CA ALA A 129 6.62 -9.88 22.91
C ALA A 129 6.87 -9.23 24.29
N PHE A 130 7.44 -8.02 24.30
CA PHE A 130 7.44 -7.13 25.47
C PHE A 130 6.18 -6.28 25.49
#